data_AF-A0A660WPU3-F1
#
_entry.id   AF-A0A660WPU3-F1
#
_cell.length_a   1.000
_cell.length_b   1.000
_cell.length_c   1.000
_cell.angle_alpha   90.00
_cell.angle_beta   90.00
_cell.angle_gamma   90.00
#
_symmetry.space_group_name_H-M   'P 1'
#
loop_
_entity.id
_entity.type
_entity.pdbx_description
1 polymer ?
#
loop_
_entity_poly.entity_id
_entity_poly.type
_entity_poly.pdbx_seq_one_letter_code
_entity_poly.pdbx_strand_id
1 'polypeptide(L)' 'MKSFLLSPNTLTLFLECPRCFWFHIIKGQDFRRPEFPTSTLPRGMDSLIKKYFDNYRKKNLLPP' A
#
# COMPACT_ATOMS: atom_id res chain seq x y z
N MET A 1 23.45 0.34 4.98
CA MET A 1 22.34 -0.08 5.87
C MET A 1 21.19 -0.52 4.98
N LYS A 2 20.58 -1.68 5.25
CA LYS A 2 19.41 -2.15 4.47
C LYS A 2 18.20 -1.31 4.91
N SER A 3 17.54 -0.61 3.99
CA SER A 3 16.34 0.17 4.29
C SER A 3 15.15 -0.77 4.43
N PHE A 4 14.43 -0.66 5.55
CA PHE A 4 13.19 -1.39 5.76
C PHE A 4 12.02 -0.54 5.28
N LEU A 5 11.28 -1.04 4.28
CA LEU A 5 10.02 -0.45 3.83
C LEU A 5 8.91 -0.90 4.78
N LEU A 6 8.46 0.02 5.62
CA LEU A 6 7.36 -0.20 6.54
C LEU A 6 6.09 0.43 5.96
N SER A 7 5.04 -0.37 5.87
CA SER A 7 3.67 0.06 5.62
C SER A 7 2.77 -0.33 6.80
N PRO A 8 1.59 0.29 6.94
CA PRO A 8 0.61 -0.12 7.96
C PRO A 8 0.33 -1.64 7.94
N ASN A 9 0.16 -2.24 6.77
CA ASN A 9 -0.05 -3.69 6.64
C ASN A 9 1.12 -4.52 7.19
N THR A 10 2.37 -4.10 6.92
CA THR A 10 3.53 -4.82 7.46
C THR A 10 3.66 -4.68 8.98
N LEU A 11 3.22 -3.55 9.54
CA LEU A 11 3.19 -3.33 10.99
C LEU A 11 2.09 -4.18 11.65
N THR A 12 0.90 -4.25 11.05
CA THR A 12 -0.15 -5.17 11.51
C THR A 12 0.34 -6.61 11.52
N LEU A 13 1.05 -7.04 10.46
CA LEU A 13 1.67 -8.37 10.42
C LEU A 13 2.68 -8.60 11.56
N PHE A 14 3.46 -7.58 11.92
CA PHE A 14 4.38 -7.66 13.05
C PHE A 14 3.65 -7.83 14.39
N LEU A 15 2.56 -7.09 14.60
CA LEU A 15 1.73 -7.19 15.80
C LEU A 15 1.04 -8.55 15.92
N GLU A 16 0.57 -9.12 14.81
CA GLU A 16 -0.03 -10.45 14.77
C GLU A 16 1.01 -11.58 14.94
N CYS A 17 2.15 -11.47 14.26
CA CYS A 17 3.16 -12.52 14.21
C CYS A 17 4.56 -11.94 13.87
N PRO A 18 5.41 -11.67 14.88
CA PRO A 18 6.76 -11.13 14.68
C PRO A 18 7.65 -12.03 13.80
N ARG A 19 7.50 -13.35 13.93
CA ARG A 19 8.24 -14.34 13.12
C ARG A 19 7.83 -14.29 11.65
N CYS A 20 6.53 -14.11 11.39
CA CYS A 20 5.99 -13.99 10.04
C CYS A 20 6.46 -12.69 9.38
N PHE A 21 6.50 -11.60 10.15
CA PHE A 21 7.09 -10.34 9.72
C PHE A 21 8.57 -10.49 9.35
N TRP A 22 9.37 -11.18 10.16
CA TRP A 22 10.78 -11.45 9.84
C TRP A 22 10.93 -12.22 8.54
N PHE A 23 10.13 -13.27 8.32
CA PHE A 23 10.14 -14.01 7.06
C PHE A 23 9.74 -13.12 5.87
N HIS A 24 8.68 -12.33 6.00
CA HIS A 24 8.23 -11.41 4.96
C HIS A 24 9.31 -10.38 4.58
N ILE A 25 10.02 -9.82 5.57
CA ILE A 25 11.03 -8.78 5.36
C ILE A 25 12.38 -9.33 4.88
N ILE A 26 12.80 -10.49 5.41
CA ILE A 26 14.14 -11.04 5.14
C ILE A 26 14.13 -12.07 4.01
N LYS A 27 13.12 -12.96 3.98
CA LYS A 27 13.00 -14.00 2.95
C LYS A 27 12.19 -13.55 1.73
N GLY A 28 11.41 -12.47 1.84
CA GLY A 28 10.79 -11.82 0.70
C GLY A 28 9.50 -12.51 0.22
N GLN A 29 9.29 -12.48 -1.10
CA GLN A 29 7.99 -12.76 -1.73
C GLN A 29 7.51 -14.21 -1.54
N ASP A 30 8.43 -15.17 -1.42
CA ASP A 30 8.14 -16.60 -1.30
C ASP A 30 7.50 -16.98 0.04
N PHE A 31 7.60 -16.11 1.05
CA PHE A 31 7.06 -16.33 2.39
C PHE A 31 5.92 -15.36 2.73
N ARG A 32 5.30 -14.75 1.72
CA ARG A 32 4.10 -13.92 1.93
C ARG A 32 2.92 -14.79 2.33
N ARG A 33 2.07 -14.24 3.20
CA ARG A 33 0.81 -14.85 3.57
C ARG A 33 -0.09 -14.85 2.32
N PRO A 34 -0.86 -15.93 2.06
CA PRO A 34 -1.81 -15.94 0.95
C PRO A 34 -2.79 -14.79 1.11
N GLU A 35 -2.92 -13.98 0.06
CA GLU A 35 -3.83 -12.85 0.01
C GLU A 35 -5.20 -13.32 -0.50
N PHE A 36 -6.28 -12.84 0.12
CA PHE A 36 -7.63 -13.05 -0.38
C PHE A 36 -7.82 -12.22 -1.67
N PRO A 37 -8.65 -12.66 -2.64
CA PRO A 37 -9.00 -11.83 -3.78
C PRO A 37 -9.61 -10.50 -3.32
N THR A 38 -8.85 -9.41 -3.50
CA THR A 38 -9.33 -8.06 -3.23
C THR A 38 -9.83 -7.42 -4.53
N SER A 39 -10.86 -6.58 -4.43
CA SER A 39 -11.36 -5.86 -5.60
C SER A 39 -10.36 -4.78 -6.02
N THR A 40 -10.09 -4.67 -7.33
CA THR A 40 -9.25 -3.60 -7.90
C THR A 40 -10.02 -2.28 -8.07
N LEU A 41 -11.34 -2.32 -7.90
CA LEU A 41 -12.24 -1.18 -8.09
C LEU A 41 -11.89 0.04 -7.21
N PRO A 42 -11.63 -0.09 -5.89
CA PRO A 42 -11.29 1.06 -5.05
C PRO A 42 -10.00 1.74 -5.52
N ARG A 43 -9.01 0.96 -5.95
CA ARG A 43 -7.75 1.46 -6.50
C ARG A 43 -7.95 2.19 -7.82
N GLY A 44 -8.87 1.71 -8.66
CA GLY A 44 -9.27 2.39 -9.89
C GLY A 44 -9.95 3.73 -9.61
N MET A 45 -10.88 3.77 -8.67
CA MET A 45 -11.57 5.00 -8.25
C MET A 45 -10.60 6.03 -7.69
N ASP A 46 -9.69 5.63 -6.79
CA ASP A 46 -8.68 6.52 -6.21
C ASP A 46 -7.80 7.16 -7.29
N SER A 47 -7.36 6.37 -8.28
CA SER A 47 -6.56 6.87 -9.41
C SER A 47 -7.33 7.89 -10.26
N LEU A 48 -8.61 7.64 -10.53
CA LEU A 48 -9.46 8.58 -11.28
C LEU A 48 -9.64 9.90 -10.54
N ILE A 49 -9.96 9.83 -9.24
CA ILE A 49 -10.13 10.99 -8.36
C ILE A 49 -8.80 11.77 -8.30
N LYS A 50 -7.68 11.10 -8.07
CA LYS A 50 -6.37 11.76 -8.00
C LYS A 50 -6.05 12.54 -9.27
N LYS A 51 -6.27 11.94 -10.46
CA LYS A 51 -6.06 12.61 -11.75
C LYS A 51 -6.96 13.83 -11.92
N TYR A 52 -8.21 13.74 -11.49
CA TYR A 52 -9.14 14.86 -11.51
C TYR A 52 -8.60 16.01 -10.67
N PHE A 53 -8.27 15.77 -9.40
CA PHE A 53 -7.74 16.78 -8.49
C PHE A 53 -6.39 17.36 -8.94
N ASP A 54 -5.51 16.53 -9.53
CA ASP A 54 -4.23 16.98 -10.07
C ASP A 54 -4.37 18.01 -11.20
N ASN A 55 -5.42 17.90 -12.02
CA ASN A 55 -5.70 18.88 -13.07
C ASN A 55 -6.05 20.27 -12.50
N TYR A 56 -6.78 20.33 -11.38
CA TYR A 56 -7.09 21.58 -10.69
C TYR A 56 -5.88 22.12 -9.92
N ARG A 57 -5.13 21.23 -9.26
CA ARG A 57 -3.90 21.59 -8.54
C ARG A 57 -2.87 22.24 -9.46
N LYS A 58 -2.68 21.73 -10.68
CA LYS A 58 -1.78 22.35 -11.69
C LYS A 58 -2.21 23.77 -12.08
N LYS A 59 -3.49 24.09 -11.96
CA LYS A 59 -4.07 25.41 -12.25
C LYS A 59 -4.13 26.32 -11.02
N ASN A 60 -3.70 25.85 -9.84
CA ASN A 60 -3.91 26.50 -8.54
C ASN A 60 -5.38 26.88 -8.28
N LEU A 61 -6.31 26.04 -8.76
CA LEU A 61 -7.75 26.20 -8.56
C LEU A 61 -8.25 25.15 -7.58
N LEU A 62 -9.31 25.48 -6.86
CA LEU A 62 -10.06 24.48 -6.10
C LEU A 62 -10.94 23.68 -7.08
N PRO A 63 -10.95 22.34 -6.98
CA PRO A 63 -11.94 21.54 -7.69
C PRO A 63 -13.35 21.89 -7.18
N PRO A 64 -14.37 21.83 -8.06
CA PRO A 64 -15.77 22.09 -7.71
C PRO A 64 -16.34 21.05 -6.75
#